data_AF-A0A7K4HP66-F1
#
_entry.id   AF-A0A7K4HP66-F1
#
_cell.length_a   1.000
_cell.length_b   1.000
_cell.length_c   1.000
_cell.angle_alpha   90.00
_cell.angle_beta   90.00
_cell.angle_gamma   90.00
#
_symmetry.space_group_name_H-M   'P 1'
#
loop_
_entity.id
_entity.type
_entity.pdbx_description
1 polymer ?
#
loop_
_entity_poly.entity_id
_entity_poly.type
_entity_poly.pdbx_seq_one_letter_code
_entity_poly.pdbx_strand_id
1 'polypeptide(L)'
;MKQEHLKEIPIRTAVITVSTTRTEETDTSGRAIRDLLAGAGYQVSVSAIVKDDIGAIRSILARTLPEADAVIFNGGTGLTPDDCTIEAIEPFFEKKMEGFGELFRMLSYGEIGTSALLSRAAAGIAGGKAIFCIPGSTGAVKLATEQIILPELRHIISHARG
;
A
#
# COMPACT_ATOMS: atom_id res chain seq x y z
N MET A 1 -26.01 -0.89 12.34
CA MET A 1 -26.10 -2.31 11.93
C MET A 1 -25.30 -3.12 12.93
N LYS A 2 -25.91 -4.12 13.58
CA LYS A 2 -25.32 -4.85 14.71
C LYS A 2 -24.06 -5.61 14.26
N GLN A 3 -22.96 -5.40 14.97
CA GLN A 3 -21.72 -6.16 14.84
C GLN A 3 -21.95 -7.57 15.39
N GLU A 4 -22.32 -8.51 14.53
CA GLU A 4 -22.38 -9.92 14.88
C GLU A 4 -21.12 -10.64 14.38
N HIS A 5 -20.33 -11.13 15.34
CA HIS A 5 -19.40 -12.27 15.26
C HIS A 5 -18.89 -12.66 13.86
N LEU A 6 -18.16 -11.78 13.21
CA LEU A 6 -17.10 -12.23 12.31
C LEU A 6 -16.00 -12.75 13.23
N LYS A 7 -15.71 -14.06 13.18
CA LYS A 7 -14.42 -14.57 13.71
C LYS A 7 -13.36 -13.59 13.24
N GLU A 8 -12.62 -12.98 14.16
CA GLU A 8 -11.54 -12.07 13.79
C GLU A 8 -10.51 -12.87 13.00
N ILE A 9 -10.65 -12.91 11.67
CA ILE A 9 -9.67 -13.56 10.82
C ILE A 9 -8.43 -12.68 10.94
N PRO A 10 -7.28 -13.24 11.38
CA PRO A 10 -6.03 -12.49 11.39
C PRO A 10 -5.76 -11.97 9.98
N ILE A 11 -5.54 -10.67 9.85
CA ILE A 11 -5.16 -10.04 8.59
C ILE A 11 -3.65 -9.91 8.60
N ARG A 12 -3.01 -10.59 7.65
CA ARG A 12 -1.56 -10.50 7.40
C ARG A 12 -1.30 -9.44 6.35
N THR A 13 -0.26 -8.65 6.57
CA THR A 13 0.11 -7.53 5.70
C THR A 13 1.56 -7.66 5.27
N ALA A 14 1.87 -7.15 4.09
CA ALA A 14 3.23 -7.02 3.60
C ALA A 14 3.54 -5.55 3.31
N VAL A 15 4.75 -5.11 3.66
CA VAL A 15 5.24 -3.75 3.42
C VAL A 15 6.45 -3.80 2.51
N ILE A 16 6.34 -3.21 1.32
CA ILE A 16 7.40 -3.23 0.32
C ILE A 16 7.83 -1.79 0.04
N THR A 17 9.08 -1.48 0.34
CA THR A 17 9.68 -0.19 -0.03
C THR A 17 10.33 -0.33 -1.39
N VAL A 18 9.87 0.47 -2.34
CA VAL A 18 10.48 0.59 -3.68
C VAL A 18 11.42 1.78 -3.65
N SER A 19 12.71 1.50 -3.66
CA SER A 19 13.76 2.51 -3.66
C SER A 19 15.11 1.93 -4.08
N THR A 20 15.84 2.67 -4.90
CA THR A 20 17.24 2.40 -5.22
C THR A 20 18.24 2.83 -4.14
N THR A 21 17.85 3.70 -3.20
CA THR A 21 18.78 4.34 -2.24
C THR A 21 18.54 3.95 -0.79
N ARG A 22 17.34 3.44 -0.43
CA ARG A 22 17.04 3.02 0.94
C ARG A 22 17.70 1.70 1.29
N THR A 23 18.05 1.59 2.56
CA THR A 23 18.53 0.39 3.26
C THR A 23 17.59 0.10 4.43
N GLU A 24 17.75 -1.04 5.11
CA GLU A 24 16.91 -1.37 6.27
C GLU A 24 17.02 -0.32 7.40
N GLU A 25 18.20 0.27 7.58
CA GLU A 25 18.44 1.31 8.57
C GLU A 25 17.79 2.64 8.19
N THR A 26 17.73 2.92 6.89
CA THR A 26 17.28 4.23 6.37
C THR A 26 15.84 4.20 5.85
N ASP A 27 15.17 3.05 5.80
CA ASP A 27 13.77 2.86 5.41
C ASP A 27 12.80 3.39 6.49
N THR A 28 12.78 4.72 6.65
CA THR A 28 11.90 5.39 7.61
C THR A 28 10.42 5.28 7.22
N SER A 29 10.12 5.30 5.92
CA SER A 29 8.76 5.17 5.38
C SER A 29 8.20 3.76 5.58
N GLY A 30 8.93 2.71 5.19
CA GLY A 30 8.49 1.34 5.45
C GLY A 30 8.38 1.06 6.95
N ARG A 31 9.30 1.58 7.78
CA ARG A 31 9.20 1.49 9.25
C ARG A 31 7.92 2.12 9.78
N ALA A 32 7.57 3.33 9.33
CA ALA A 32 6.34 3.99 9.75
C ALA A 32 5.09 3.17 9.41
N ILE A 33 5.02 2.55 8.23
CA ILE A 33 3.89 1.68 7.85
C ILE A 33 3.81 0.48 8.79
N ARG A 34 4.95 -0.18 9.06
CA ARG A 34 5.01 -1.36 9.95
C ARG A 34 4.55 -1.02 11.36
N ASP A 35 5.01 0.11 11.90
CA ASP A 35 4.64 0.55 13.25
C ASP A 35 3.15 0.88 13.35
N LEU A 36 2.59 1.55 12.33
CA LEU A 36 1.16 1.87 12.26
C LEU A 36 0.28 0.62 12.14
N LEU A 37 0.68 -0.34 11.29
CA LEU A 37 -0.02 -1.61 11.15
C LEU A 37 0.01 -2.42 12.45
N ALA A 38 1.19 -2.53 13.08
CA ALA A 38 1.35 -3.24 14.34
C ALA A 38 0.53 -2.56 15.46
N GLY A 39 0.54 -1.24 15.54
CA GLY A 39 -0.25 -0.45 16.49
C GLY A 39 -1.77 -0.65 16.31
N ALA A 40 -2.22 -0.94 15.09
CA ALA A 40 -3.61 -1.28 14.79
C ALA A 40 -3.94 -2.79 14.93
N GLY A 41 -2.99 -3.61 15.40
CA GLY A 41 -3.18 -5.04 15.63
C GLY A 41 -3.05 -5.91 14.37
N TYR A 42 -2.53 -5.38 13.27
CA TYR A 42 -2.25 -6.16 12.05
C TYR A 42 -0.86 -6.78 12.09
N GLN A 43 -0.75 -8.03 11.64
CA GLN A 43 0.54 -8.71 11.52
C GLN A 43 1.25 -8.29 10.23
N VAL A 44 2.50 -7.86 10.31
CA VAL A 44 3.37 -7.69 9.13
C VAL A 44 4.11 -9.01 8.88
N SER A 45 3.66 -9.81 7.91
CA SER A 45 4.27 -11.11 7.58
C SER A 45 5.50 -10.99 6.69
N VAL A 46 5.57 -9.94 5.86
CA VAL A 46 6.73 -9.68 5.00
C VAL A 46 7.08 -8.19 5.00
N SER A 47 8.37 -7.89 5.08
CA SER A 47 8.92 -6.57 4.82
C SER A 47 10.12 -6.70 3.90
N ALA A 48 10.20 -5.88 2.85
CA ALA A 48 11.31 -5.91 1.91
C ALA A 48 11.57 -4.56 1.27
N ILE A 49 12.80 -4.37 0.78
CA ILE A 49 13.20 -3.24 -0.06
C ILE A 49 13.55 -3.80 -1.44
N VAL A 50 13.02 -3.21 -2.49
CA VAL A 50 13.31 -3.55 -3.89
C VAL A 50 13.66 -2.30 -4.68
N LYS A 51 14.37 -2.47 -5.79
CA LYS A 51 14.69 -1.37 -6.70
C LYS A 51 13.44 -0.94 -7.49
N ASP A 52 13.48 0.30 -7.97
CA ASP A 52 12.55 0.89 -8.94
C ASP A 52 12.68 0.19 -10.32
N ASP A 53 12.27 -1.07 -10.38
CA ASP A 53 12.30 -1.92 -11.58
C ASP A 53 11.05 -2.81 -11.63
N ILE A 54 10.40 -2.85 -12.79
CA ILE A 54 9.15 -3.61 -12.99
C ILE A 54 9.34 -5.10 -12.66
N GLY A 55 10.47 -5.69 -13.06
CA GLY A 55 10.77 -7.10 -12.80
C GLY A 55 10.93 -7.39 -11.31
N ALA A 56 11.69 -6.55 -10.60
CA ALA A 56 11.89 -6.64 -9.17
C ALA A 56 10.57 -6.50 -8.38
N ILE A 57 9.76 -5.48 -8.73
CA ILE A 57 8.48 -5.20 -8.07
C ILE A 57 7.48 -6.35 -8.29
N ARG A 58 7.37 -6.87 -9.52
CA ARG A 58 6.50 -8.02 -9.82
C ARG A 58 6.99 -9.30 -9.17
N SER A 59 8.31 -9.53 -9.14
CA SER A 59 8.88 -10.72 -8.50
C SER A 59 8.63 -10.71 -6.99
N ILE A 60 8.72 -9.57 -6.31
CA ILE A 60 8.41 -9.52 -4.88
C ILE A 60 6.92 -9.65 -4.63
N LEU A 61 6.06 -9.05 -5.45
CA LEU A 61 4.59 -9.23 -5.37
C LEU A 61 4.20 -10.72 -5.44
N ALA A 62 4.76 -11.46 -6.42
CA ALA A 62 4.45 -12.88 -6.58
C ALA A 62 4.85 -13.73 -5.35
N ARG A 63 5.92 -13.34 -4.65
CA ARG A 63 6.37 -14.02 -3.41
C ARG A 63 5.54 -13.62 -2.19
N THR A 64 5.00 -12.41 -2.16
CA THR A 64 4.29 -11.87 -0.98
C THR A 64 2.81 -12.15 -0.98
N LEU A 65 2.17 -12.23 -2.15
CA LEU A 65 0.72 -12.50 -2.25
C LEU A 65 0.28 -13.77 -1.51
N PRO A 66 1.00 -14.90 -1.54
CA PRO A 66 0.63 -16.09 -0.75
C PRO A 66 0.66 -15.87 0.78
N GLU A 67 1.54 -14.98 1.25
CA GLU A 67 1.86 -14.77 2.66
C GLU A 67 1.08 -13.60 3.31
N ALA A 68 0.39 -12.79 2.51
CA ALA A 68 -0.34 -11.62 2.97
C ALA A 68 -1.76 -11.54 2.39
N ASP A 69 -2.62 -10.84 3.12
CA ASP A 69 -3.96 -10.45 2.69
C ASP A 69 -3.97 -9.05 2.08
N ALA A 70 -3.03 -8.19 2.52
CA ALA A 70 -2.78 -6.90 1.89
C ALA A 70 -1.30 -6.63 1.68
N VAL A 71 -0.94 -6.04 0.55
CA VAL A 71 0.43 -5.61 0.22
C VAL A 71 0.45 -4.10 0.03
N ILE A 72 1.32 -3.40 0.75
CA ILE A 72 1.51 -1.95 0.66
C ILE A 72 2.89 -1.67 0.07
N PHE A 73 2.91 -1.20 -1.17
CA PHE A 73 4.09 -0.65 -1.82
C PHE A 73 4.21 0.83 -1.52
N ASN A 74 5.37 1.28 -1.06
CA ASN A 74 5.69 2.69 -0.89
C ASN A 74 6.93 3.08 -1.72
N GLY A 75 6.84 4.18 -2.48
CA GLY A 75 7.92 4.65 -3.37
C GLY A 75 7.75 4.22 -4.82
N GLY A 76 8.55 4.80 -5.72
CA GLY A 76 8.52 4.55 -7.17
C GLY A 76 7.21 4.95 -7.85
N THR A 77 6.42 5.86 -7.28
CA THR A 77 5.12 6.29 -7.86
C THR A 77 5.16 7.66 -8.51
N GLY A 78 6.30 8.36 -8.51
CA GLY A 78 6.43 9.72 -9.03
C GLY A 78 6.27 9.83 -10.56
N LEU A 79 6.88 10.88 -11.12
CA LEU A 79 6.82 11.21 -12.56
C LEU A 79 8.15 11.02 -13.27
N THR A 80 9.19 10.57 -12.56
CA THR A 80 10.50 10.31 -13.18
C THR A 80 10.44 9.02 -14.01
N PRO A 81 11.34 8.85 -14.99
CA PRO A 81 11.33 7.65 -15.84
C PRO A 81 11.47 6.32 -15.09
N ASP A 82 12.10 6.36 -13.91
CA ASP A 82 12.33 5.17 -13.08
C ASP A 82 11.12 4.86 -12.17
N ASP A 83 10.21 5.82 -11.97
CA ASP A 83 8.99 5.63 -11.19
C ASP A 83 8.03 4.68 -11.93
N CYS A 84 8.02 3.42 -11.53
CA CYS A 84 7.29 2.36 -12.23
C CYS A 84 6.43 1.47 -11.31
N THR A 85 6.24 1.82 -10.04
CA THR A 85 5.50 0.99 -9.08
C THR A 85 4.05 0.77 -9.51
N ILE A 86 3.35 1.82 -9.97
CA ILE A 86 1.94 1.69 -10.39
C ILE A 86 1.87 0.87 -11.68
N GLU A 87 2.72 1.16 -12.65
CA GLU A 87 2.84 0.45 -13.93
C GLU A 87 3.19 -1.03 -13.74
N ALA A 88 4.00 -1.35 -12.73
CA ALA A 88 4.35 -2.71 -12.38
C ALA A 88 3.16 -3.48 -11.80
N ILE A 89 2.32 -2.82 -11.00
CA ILE A 89 1.30 -3.44 -10.14
C ILE A 89 -0.11 -3.41 -10.73
N GLU A 90 -0.53 -2.30 -11.36
CA GLU A 90 -1.90 -2.11 -11.88
C GLU A 90 -2.36 -3.21 -12.86
N PRO A 91 -1.51 -3.80 -13.71
CA PRO A 91 -1.91 -4.94 -14.55
C PRO A 91 -2.37 -6.19 -13.79
N PHE A 92 -2.10 -6.29 -12.49
CA PHE A 92 -2.54 -7.40 -11.64
C PHE A 92 -3.90 -7.13 -10.97
N PHE A 93 -4.44 -5.91 -11.07
CA PHE A 93 -5.73 -5.60 -10.48
C PHE A 93 -6.85 -6.27 -11.28
N GLU A 94 -7.53 -7.24 -10.65
CA GLU A 94 -8.81 -7.78 -11.12
C GLU A 94 -9.91 -6.72 -10.98
N LYS A 95 -9.82 -5.91 -9.92
CA LYS A 95 -10.71 -4.78 -9.68
C LYS A 95 -9.93 -3.62 -9.08
N LYS A 96 -9.84 -2.53 -9.84
CA LYS A 96 -9.21 -1.30 -9.37
C LYS A 96 -10.14 -0.51 -8.45
N MET A 97 -9.59 0.04 -7.37
CA MET A 97 -10.28 0.93 -6.45
C MET A 97 -9.95 2.38 -6.81
N GLU A 98 -10.59 2.91 -7.86
CA GLU A 98 -10.33 4.27 -8.38
C GLU A 98 -10.39 5.34 -7.29
N GLY A 99 -11.39 5.23 -6.39
CA GLY A 99 -11.57 6.14 -5.27
C GLY A 99 -10.41 6.23 -4.28
N PHE A 100 -9.50 5.24 -4.23
CA PHE A 100 -8.33 5.29 -3.35
C PHE A 100 -7.39 6.43 -3.74
N GLY A 101 -7.03 6.52 -5.03
CA GLY A 101 -6.13 7.57 -5.52
C GLY A 101 -6.79 8.95 -5.46
N GLU A 102 -8.10 9.02 -5.73
CA GLU A 102 -8.89 10.26 -5.64
C GLU A 102 -8.95 10.79 -4.21
N LEU A 103 -9.32 9.95 -3.25
CA LEU A 103 -9.39 10.31 -1.84
C LEU A 103 -8.01 10.69 -1.31
N PHE A 104 -6.97 9.93 -1.65
CA PHE A 104 -5.60 10.25 -1.26
C PHE A 104 -5.18 11.64 -1.77
N ARG A 105 -5.45 11.98 -3.04
CA ARG A 105 -5.14 13.31 -3.58
C ARG A 105 -5.97 14.42 -2.94
N MET A 106 -7.24 14.17 -2.64
CA MET A 106 -8.11 15.13 -1.95
C MET A 106 -7.56 15.45 -0.54
N LEU A 107 -7.22 14.42 0.24
CA LEU A 107 -6.60 14.61 1.55
C LEU A 107 -5.23 15.27 1.45
N SER A 108 -4.40 14.85 0.49
CA SER A 108 -3.08 15.45 0.25
C SER A 108 -3.19 16.91 -0.14
N TYR A 109 -4.21 17.32 -0.90
CA TYR A 109 -4.43 18.72 -1.26
C TYR A 109 -4.65 19.58 -0.01
N GLY A 110 -5.28 19.04 1.03
CA GLY A 110 -5.42 19.73 2.33
C GLY A 110 -4.09 19.99 3.04
N GLU A 111 -3.06 19.15 2.82
CA GLU A 111 -1.75 19.27 3.48
C GLU A 111 -0.69 19.99 2.63
N ILE A 112 -0.62 19.66 1.34
CA ILE A 112 0.45 20.08 0.43
C ILE A 112 -0.04 20.92 -0.76
N GLY A 113 -1.32 21.28 -0.77
CA GLY A 113 -1.94 22.13 -1.79
C GLY A 113 -1.83 21.53 -3.20
N THR A 114 -1.53 22.36 -4.19
CA THR A 114 -1.45 21.96 -5.60
C THR A 114 -0.40 20.89 -5.89
N SER A 115 0.59 20.69 -5.02
CA SER A 115 1.57 19.60 -5.14
C SER A 115 0.91 18.22 -5.13
N ALA A 116 -0.29 18.09 -4.56
CA ALA A 116 -1.09 16.87 -4.62
C ALA A 116 -1.41 16.40 -6.05
N LEU A 117 -1.40 17.31 -7.03
CA LEU A 117 -1.54 16.98 -8.46
C LEU A 117 -0.49 15.97 -8.94
N LEU A 118 0.74 16.07 -8.41
CA LEU A 118 1.87 15.21 -8.78
C LEU A 118 1.86 13.88 -8.03
N SER A 119 1.00 13.74 -7.02
CA SER A 119 0.96 12.58 -6.16
C SER A 119 0.14 11.47 -6.82
N ARG A 120 0.82 10.39 -7.18
CA ARG A 120 0.18 9.20 -7.74
C ARG A 120 0.11 8.12 -6.66
N ALA A 121 -1.10 7.60 -6.50
CA ALA A 121 -1.42 6.48 -5.65
C ALA A 121 -2.50 5.64 -6.35
N ALA A 122 -2.43 4.33 -6.18
CA ALA A 122 -3.35 3.39 -6.79
C ALA A 122 -3.61 2.23 -5.83
N ALA A 123 -4.78 1.64 -5.90
CA ALA A 123 -5.06 0.41 -5.16
C ALA A 123 -6.05 -0.46 -5.93
N GLY A 124 -6.03 -1.76 -5.64
CA GLY A 124 -6.90 -2.72 -6.29
C GLY A 124 -6.92 -4.05 -5.57
N ILE A 125 -7.77 -4.95 -6.07
CA ILE A 125 -7.90 -6.33 -5.63
C ILE A 125 -7.26 -7.26 -6.64
N ALA A 126 -6.54 -8.26 -6.16
CA ALA A 126 -5.98 -9.35 -6.95
C ALA A 126 -6.01 -10.66 -6.13
N GLY A 127 -6.62 -11.73 -6.65
CA GLY A 127 -6.69 -13.03 -5.97
C GLY A 127 -7.32 -12.95 -4.58
N GLY A 128 -8.33 -12.11 -4.40
CA GLY A 128 -9.00 -11.85 -3.12
C GLY A 128 -8.16 -11.12 -2.07
N LYS A 129 -7.09 -10.42 -2.49
CA LYS A 129 -6.16 -9.66 -1.64
C LYS A 129 -6.13 -8.21 -2.07
N ALA A 130 -5.84 -7.31 -1.14
CA ALA A 130 -5.71 -5.89 -1.42
C ALA A 130 -4.25 -5.53 -1.75
N ILE A 131 -4.04 -4.66 -2.73
CA ILE A 131 -2.72 -4.11 -3.05
C ILE A 131 -2.84 -2.60 -3.10
N PHE A 132 -1.93 -1.90 -2.42
CA PHE A 132 -1.84 -0.45 -2.35
C PHE A 132 -0.48 0.01 -2.85
N CYS A 133 -0.47 1.01 -3.72
CA CYS A 133 0.73 1.71 -4.19
C CYS A 133 0.62 3.17 -3.74
N ILE A 134 1.51 3.59 -2.85
CA ILE A 134 1.51 4.94 -2.26
C ILE A 134 2.87 5.62 -2.46
N PRO A 135 2.94 6.97 -2.44
CA PRO A 135 4.22 7.67 -2.51
C PRO A 135 5.16 7.30 -1.36
N GLY A 136 6.47 7.41 -1.59
CA GLY A 136 7.50 7.02 -0.62
C GLY A 136 7.85 8.08 0.43
N SER A 137 7.28 9.29 0.36
CA SER A 137 7.53 10.33 1.37
C SER A 137 6.84 9.97 2.69
N THR A 138 7.49 10.24 3.83
CA THR A 138 6.96 9.85 5.14
C THR A 138 5.60 10.51 5.45
N GLY A 139 5.37 11.74 4.98
CA GLY A 139 4.07 12.41 5.09
C GLY A 139 2.97 11.69 4.32
N ALA A 140 3.19 11.40 3.04
CA ALA A 140 2.23 10.66 2.21
C ALA A 140 1.94 9.26 2.76
N VAL A 141 2.97 8.57 3.26
CA VAL A 141 2.85 7.26 3.88
C VAL A 141 1.94 7.30 5.11
N LYS A 142 2.17 8.25 6.03
CA LYS A 142 1.32 8.40 7.21
C LYS A 142 -0.10 8.74 6.83
N LEU A 143 -0.29 9.72 5.93
CA LEU A 143 -1.61 10.12 5.46
C LEU A 143 -2.39 8.94 4.87
N ALA A 144 -1.82 8.23 3.90
CA ALA A 144 -2.48 7.11 3.26
C ALA A 144 -2.77 5.96 4.24
N THR A 145 -1.81 5.64 5.11
CA THR A 145 -1.94 4.53 6.05
C THR A 145 -2.98 4.83 7.13
N GLU A 146 -2.87 5.99 7.79
CA GLU A 146 -3.72 6.36 8.93
C GLU A 146 -5.15 6.75 8.50
N GLN A 147 -5.28 7.53 7.43
CA GLN A 147 -6.58 8.12 7.05
C GLN A 147 -7.39 7.25 6.10
N ILE A 148 -6.77 6.27 5.43
CA ILE A 148 -7.45 5.47 4.39
C ILE A 148 -7.26 3.98 4.62
N ILE A 149 -6.02 3.48 4.66
CA ILE A 149 -5.77 2.04 4.67
C ILE A 149 -6.24 1.44 5.99
N LEU A 150 -5.79 1.94 7.15
CA LEU A 150 -6.14 1.35 8.45
C LEU A 150 -7.67 1.34 8.72
N PRO A 151 -8.42 2.42 8.47
CA PRO A 151 -9.87 2.43 8.69
C PRO A 151 -10.62 1.41 7.82
N GLU A 152 -10.18 1.21 6.57
CA GLU A 152 -10.92 0.41 5.59
C GLU A 152 -10.38 -1.01 5.40
N LEU A 153 -9.15 -1.31 5.83
CA LEU A 153 -8.45 -2.56 5.48
C LEU A 153 -9.28 -3.80 5.79
N ARG A 154 -9.86 -3.89 7.00
CA ARG A 154 -10.69 -5.04 7.38
C ARG A 154 -11.94 -5.18 6.51
N HIS A 155 -12.58 -4.06 6.19
CA HIS A 155 -13.77 -4.04 5.35
C HIS A 155 -13.43 -4.45 3.91
N ILE A 156 -12.36 -3.90 3.34
CA ILE A 156 -11.84 -4.26 2.01
C ILE A 156 -11.57 -5.77 1.93
N ILE A 157 -10.82 -6.34 2.88
CA ILE A 157 -10.49 -7.77 2.87
C ILE A 157 -11.73 -8.65 3.05
N SER A 158 -12.73 -8.22 3.84
CA SER A 158 -13.98 -8.97 3.99
C SER A 158 -14.77 -9.09 2.68
N HIS A 159 -14.75 -8.05 1.84
CA HIS A 159 -15.37 -8.07 0.51
C HIS A 159 -14.52 -8.78 -0.54
N ALA A 160 -13.19 -8.66 -0.46
CA ALA A 160 -12.29 -9.27 -1.43
C ALA A 160 -12.26 -10.81 -1.34
N ARG A 161 -12.49 -11.38 -0.14
CA ARG A 161 -12.54 -12.82 0.10
C ARG A 161 -13.88 -13.48 -0.22
N GLY A 162 -14.95 -12.69 -0.40
CA GLY A 162 -16.30 -13.16 -0.72
C GLY A 162 -16.49 -13.30 -2.22
#